data_AF-A0A531JU10-F1
#
_entry.id   AF-A0A531JU10-F1
#
_cell.length_a   1.000
_cell.length_b   1.000
_cell.length_c   1.000
_cell.angle_alpha   90.00
_cell.angle_beta   90.00
_cell.angle_gamma   90.00
#
_symmetry.space_group_name_H-M   'P 1'
#
loop_
_entity.id
_entity.type
_entity.pdbx_description
1 polymer ?
#
loop_
_entity_poly.entity_id
_entity_poly.type
_entity_poly.pdbx_seq_one_letter_code
_entity_poly.pdbx_strand_id
1 'polypeptide(L)'
;NNMAVRHEAVRLLKDGVIIVVFPAGGVATAPKGFGRARDLPWKMFPARLVQDAKASVVPMHFSGQNGRLFHLVSGPMNLAEREGRVAKFVGKASLTLRTSLLIHEFARLSGKSIDVRVGYVLGW
;
A
#
# COMPACT_ATOMS: atom_id res chain seq x y z
N ASN A 1 1.85 -18.25 9.20
CA ASN A 1 2.30 -19.04 8.02
C ASN A 1 1.47 -18.63 6.81
N ASN A 2 2.07 -18.11 5.74
CA ASN A 2 1.35 -17.53 4.59
C ASN A 2 0.45 -18.55 3.84
N MET A 3 0.75 -19.85 3.95
CA MET A 3 -0.03 -20.91 3.31
C MET A 3 -1.40 -21.14 3.94
N ALA A 4 -1.52 -20.99 5.27
CA ALA A 4 -2.79 -21.13 5.97
C ALA A 4 -3.76 -20.00 5.58
N VAL A 5 -3.25 -18.77 5.50
CA VAL A 5 -4.00 -17.58 5.08
C VAL A 5 -4.54 -17.76 3.66
N ARG A 6 -3.74 -18.34 2.75
CA ARG A 6 -4.19 -18.61 1.37
C ARG A 6 -5.32 -19.62 1.32
N HIS A 7 -5.22 -20.74 2.05
CA HIS A 7 -6.27 -21.76 2.06
C HIS A 7 -7.57 -21.21 2.60
N GLU A 8 -7.49 -20.43 3.68
CA GLU A 8 -8.67 -19.80 4.26
C GLU A 8 -9.29 -18.77 3.32
N ALA A 9 -8.48 -17.96 2.63
CA ALA A 9 -8.97 -17.02 1.63
C ALA A 9 -9.72 -17.73 0.47
N VAL A 10 -9.22 -18.87 -0.01
CA VAL A 10 -9.91 -19.67 -1.03
C VAL A 10 -11.23 -20.22 -0.50
N ARG A 11 -11.24 -20.75 0.73
CA ARG A 11 -12.46 -21.27 1.38
C ARG A 11 -13.53 -20.18 1.47
N LEU A 12 -13.15 -19.01 2.00
CA LEU A 12 -14.05 -17.86 2.15
C LEU A 12 -14.63 -17.40 0.80
N LEU A 13 -13.81 -17.29 -0.24
CA LEU A 13 -14.31 -16.93 -1.58
C LEU A 13 -15.32 -17.94 -2.12
N LYS A 14 -15.10 -19.24 -1.90
CA LYS A 14 -16.04 -20.30 -2.29
C LYS A 14 -17.34 -20.26 -1.50
N ASP A 15 -17.27 -19.83 -0.24
CA ASP A 15 -18.43 -19.59 0.63
C ASP A 15 -19.18 -18.29 0.27
N GLY A 16 -18.77 -17.59 -0.79
CA GLY A 16 -19.41 -16.36 -1.27
C GLY A 16 -18.95 -15.09 -0.55
N VAL A 17 -17.91 -15.17 0.27
CA VAL A 17 -17.33 -14.01 0.97
C VAL A 17 -16.53 -13.17 -0.01
N ILE A 18 -16.66 -11.84 0.11
CA ILE A 18 -15.91 -10.88 -0.70
C ILE A 18 -14.55 -10.62 -0.04
N ILE A 19 -13.47 -10.72 -0.82
CA ILE A 19 -12.11 -10.37 -0.38
C ILE A 19 -11.60 -9.19 -1.18
N VAL A 20 -11.14 -8.15 -0.47
CA VAL A 20 -10.47 -6.98 -1.06
C VAL A 20 -8.97 -7.17 -0.99
N VAL A 21 -8.28 -7.02 -2.13
CA VAL A 21 -6.83 -7.22 -2.21
C VAL A 21 -6.16 -6.06 -2.96
N PHE A 22 -5.12 -5.49 -2.36
CA PHE A 22 -4.21 -4.57 -3.04
C PHE A 22 -3.04 -5.36 -3.62
N PRO A 23 -2.98 -5.59 -4.94
CA PRO A 23 -2.07 -6.56 -5.55
C PRO A 23 -0.59 -6.17 -5.44
N ALA A 24 -0.29 -4.87 -5.33
CA ALA A 24 1.06 -4.36 -5.08
C ALA A 24 1.58 -4.70 -3.67
N GLY A 25 0.70 -4.92 -2.68
CA GLY A 25 1.05 -5.17 -1.29
C GLY A 25 1.75 -4.00 -0.59
N GLY A 26 1.69 -2.80 -1.19
CA GLY A 26 2.27 -1.55 -0.67
C GLY A 26 1.58 -0.36 -1.33
N VAL A 27 1.79 0.83 -0.76
CA VAL A 27 1.21 2.07 -1.29
C VAL A 27 1.95 2.50 -2.55
N ALA A 28 1.24 3.06 -3.53
CA ALA A 28 1.85 3.65 -4.73
C ALA A 28 2.98 4.63 -4.33
N THR A 29 4.16 4.47 -4.93
CA THR A 29 5.34 5.28 -4.62
C THR A 29 5.83 5.99 -5.87
N ALA A 30 6.31 7.23 -5.70
CA ALA A 30 6.97 7.95 -6.76
C ALA A 30 8.43 7.45 -6.86
N PRO A 31 8.89 6.94 -8.01
CA PRO A 31 10.27 6.52 -8.17
C PRO A 31 11.18 7.73 -7.91
N LYS A 32 12.07 7.62 -6.92
CA LYS A 32 13.01 8.69 -6.49
C LYS A 32 12.37 9.93 -5.83
N GLY A 33 11.15 9.84 -5.28
CA GLY A 33 10.53 10.93 -4.53
C GLY A 33 10.06 12.13 -5.38
N PHE A 34 10.27 12.09 -6.70
CA PHE A 34 9.77 13.04 -7.68
C PHE A 34 9.05 12.30 -8.80
N GLY A 35 7.82 12.71 -9.12
CA GLY A 35 7.01 12.13 -10.20
C GLY A 35 5.63 11.65 -9.74
N ARG A 36 4.86 11.11 -10.70
CA ARG A 36 3.55 10.50 -10.42
C ARG A 36 3.76 9.18 -9.67
N ALA A 37 3.04 9.01 -8.56
CA ALA A 37 3.03 7.74 -7.85
C ALA A 37 2.51 6.64 -8.78
N ARG A 38 3.20 5.50 -8.81
CA ARG A 38 2.76 4.29 -9.51
C ARG A 38 2.71 3.15 -8.52
N ASP A 39 1.78 2.23 -8.74
CA ASP A 39 1.75 0.98 -7.97
C ASP A 39 3.05 0.20 -8.21
N LEU A 40 3.51 -0.47 -7.15
CA LEU A 40 4.59 -1.44 -7.26
C LEU A 40 4.14 -2.62 -8.13
N PRO A 41 5.09 -3.41 -8.70
CA PRO A 41 4.75 -4.61 -9.45
C PRO A 41 3.76 -5.50 -8.68
N TRP A 42 2.69 -5.88 -9.36
CA TRP A 42 1.64 -6.71 -8.76
C TRP A 42 2.19 -8.10 -8.47
N LYS A 43 1.93 -8.59 -7.27
CA LYS A 43 2.29 -9.96 -6.87
C LYS A 43 1.33 -10.94 -7.54
N MET A 44 1.78 -12.17 -7.77
CA MET A 44 0.97 -13.23 -8.41
C MET A 44 -0.11 -13.83 -7.49
N PHE A 45 -0.03 -13.56 -6.19
CA PHE A 45 -0.96 -14.11 -5.19
C PHE A 45 -2.46 -13.89 -5.52
N PRO A 46 -2.92 -12.67 -5.87
CA PRO A 46 -4.32 -12.42 -6.18
C PRO A 46 -4.78 -13.18 -7.43
N ALA A 47 -3.95 -13.24 -8.48
CA ALA A 47 -4.27 -13.98 -9.70
C ALA A 47 -4.46 -15.48 -9.42
N ARG A 48 -3.60 -16.06 -8.56
CA ARG A 48 -3.72 -17.46 -8.14
C ARG A 48 -4.95 -17.70 -7.28
N LEU A 49 -5.27 -16.77 -6.38
CA LEU A 49 -6.46 -16.84 -5.52
C LEU A 49 -7.74 -16.85 -6.37
N VAL A 50 -7.83 -15.96 -7.36
CA VAL A 50 -8.94 -15.87 -8.30
C VAL A 50 -9.09 -17.18 -9.09
N GLN A 51 -7.99 -17.73 -9.60
CA GLN A 51 -7.96 -19.02 -10.30
C GLN A 51 -8.44 -20.19 -9.45
N ASP A 52 -7.92 -20.32 -8.22
CA ASP A 52 -8.20 -21.45 -7.34
C ASP A 52 -9.66 -21.43 -6.82
N ALA A 53 -10.21 -20.23 -6.60
CA ALA A 53 -11.58 -20.04 -6.12
C ALA A 53 -12.62 -19.89 -7.23
N LYS A 54 -12.19 -19.72 -8.50
CA LYS A 54 -13.08 -19.37 -9.62
C LYS A 54 -13.89 -18.10 -9.35
N ALA A 55 -13.25 -17.10 -8.74
CA ALA A 55 -13.92 -15.90 -8.27
C ALA A 55 -14.07 -14.86 -9.40
N SER A 56 -15.22 -14.20 -9.45
CA SER A 56 -15.37 -12.99 -10.28
C SER A 56 -14.56 -11.83 -9.67
N VAL A 57 -14.03 -10.96 -10.51
CA VAL A 57 -13.17 -9.83 -10.09
C VAL A 57 -13.81 -8.50 -10.46
N VAL A 58 -13.84 -7.57 -9.51
CA VAL A 58 -14.24 -6.17 -9.76
C VAL A 58 -13.01 -5.27 -9.58
N PRO A 59 -12.43 -4.73 -10.67
CA PRO A 59 -11.28 -3.85 -10.57
C PRO A 59 -11.72 -2.49 -10.02
N MET A 60 -10.98 -1.99 -9.02
CA MET A 60 -11.22 -0.69 -8.40
C MET A 60 -9.94 0.15 -8.45
N HIS A 61 -10.02 1.36 -9.00
CA HIS A 61 -8.92 2.32 -9.04
C HIS A 61 -9.22 3.50 -8.14
N PHE A 62 -8.44 3.64 -7.08
CA PHE A 62 -8.49 4.78 -6.16
C PHE A 62 -7.60 5.90 -6.71
N SER A 63 -8.18 7.04 -7.06
CA SER A 63 -7.41 8.19 -7.52
C SER A 63 -6.92 9.02 -6.33
N GLY A 64 -5.64 9.40 -6.39
CA GLY A 64 -4.99 10.14 -5.33
C GLY A 64 -3.48 9.96 -5.38
N GLN A 65 -2.75 10.94 -4.86
CA GLN A 65 -1.31 10.86 -4.63
C GLN A 65 -1.07 11.36 -3.21
N ASN A 66 -0.32 10.59 -2.41
CA ASN A 66 0.11 11.07 -1.09
C ASN A 66 0.88 12.39 -1.25
N GLY A 67 0.74 13.30 -0.31
CA GLY A 67 1.33 14.63 -0.41
C GLY A 67 2.86 14.58 -0.54
N ARG A 68 3.46 15.68 -1.01
CA ARG A 68 4.94 15.85 -1.09
C ARG A 68 5.63 15.53 0.23
N LEU A 69 4.94 15.71 1.36
CA LEU A 69 5.43 15.44 2.70
C LEU A 69 5.79 13.95 2.90
N PHE A 70 4.95 13.01 2.47
CA PHE A 70 5.22 11.57 2.53
C PHE A 70 6.51 11.18 1.77
N HIS A 71 6.75 11.81 0.61
CA HIS A 71 7.97 11.60 -0.17
C HIS A 71 9.20 12.27 0.46
N LEU A 72 9.04 13.45 1.09
CA LEU A 72 10.09 14.17 1.80
C LEU A 72 10.56 13.47 3.08
N VAL A 73 9.72 12.70 3.77
CA VAL A 73 10.17 11.89 4.94
C VAL A 73 10.80 10.56 4.50
N SER A 74 10.54 10.12 3.27
CA SER A 74 11.10 8.89 2.70
C SER A 74 12.48 9.09 2.07
N GLY A 75 12.74 10.29 1.53
CA GLY A 75 14.01 10.67 0.87
C GLY A 75 15.28 10.83 1.73
N PRO A 76 15.27 11.30 2.99
CA PRO A 76 16.48 11.55 3.78
C PRO A 76 17.14 10.26 4.27
N MET A 77 16.48 9.11 4.08
CA MET A 77 16.91 7.82 4.61
C MET A 77 18.19 7.30 3.96
N ASN A 78 18.53 7.78 2.75
CA ASN A 78 19.80 7.43 2.10
C ASN A 78 21.00 8.24 2.64
N LEU A 79 20.78 9.25 3.50
CA LEU A 79 21.85 10.05 4.11
C LEU A 79 22.16 9.64 5.55
N ALA A 80 21.25 8.90 6.20
CA ALA A 80 21.38 8.45 7.58
C ALA A 80 22.34 7.24 7.75
N GLU A 81 22.84 6.66 6.65
CA GLU A 81 23.92 5.66 6.66
C GLU A 81 25.33 6.25 6.81
N ARG A 82 25.46 7.59 6.92
CA ARG A 82 26.75 8.20 7.28
C ARG A 82 27.03 7.95 8.77
N GLU A 83 27.90 6.99 9.03
CA GLU A 83 28.39 6.58 10.34
C GLU A 83 28.84 7.78 11.19
N GLY A 84 28.06 8.09 12.22
CA GLY A 84 28.42 9.08 13.23
C GLY A 84 27.47 8.99 14.41
N ARG A 85 27.97 9.13 15.65
CA ARG A 85 27.18 9.02 16.89
C ARG A 85 25.97 9.97 16.94
N VAL A 86 25.99 11.05 16.13
CA VAL A 86 24.87 11.99 15.93
C VAL A 86 23.73 11.37 15.11
N ALA A 87 24.03 10.50 14.13
CA ALA A 87 23.04 9.86 13.26
C ALA A 87 22.09 8.92 14.02
N LYS A 88 22.53 8.33 15.14
CA LYS A 88 21.69 7.45 15.98
C LYS A 88 20.65 8.23 16.79
N PHE A 89 20.97 9.47 17.18
CA PHE A 89 20.06 10.37 17.90
C PHE A 89 19.09 11.05 16.94
N VAL A 90 19.60 11.50 15.78
CA VAL A 90 18.77 12.02 14.67
C VAL A 90 17.87 10.93 14.09
N GLY A 91 18.34 9.67 13.99
CA GLY A 91 17.56 8.54 13.49
C GLY A 91 16.36 8.19 14.37
N LYS A 92 16.49 8.28 15.70
CA LYS A 92 15.36 8.08 16.63
C LYS A 92 14.40 9.27 16.65
N ALA A 93 14.91 10.50 16.63
CA ALA A 93 14.06 11.70 16.49
C ALA A 93 13.29 11.71 15.16
N SER A 94 13.94 11.26 14.08
CA SER A 94 13.38 11.10 12.73
C SER A 94 12.24 10.08 12.68
N LEU A 95 12.35 8.95 13.40
CA LEU A 95 11.29 7.93 13.41
C LEU A 95 10.01 8.41 14.11
N THR A 96 10.16 9.09 15.25
CA THR A 96 9.03 9.67 15.99
C THR A 96 8.39 10.79 15.17
N LEU A 97 9.19 11.70 14.61
CA LEU A 97 8.71 12.78 13.75
C LEU A 97 8.00 12.22 12.51
N ARG A 98 8.53 11.16 11.91
CA ARG A 98 7.90 10.44 10.79
C ARG A 98 6.56 9.84 11.18
N THR A 99 6.50 9.14 12.30
CA THR A 99 5.25 8.55 12.80
C THR A 99 4.21 9.63 13.07
N SER A 100 4.61 10.74 13.71
CA SER A 100 3.74 11.89 13.95
C SER A 100 3.27 12.56 12.66
N LEU A 101 4.14 12.71 11.66
CA LEU A 101 3.79 13.26 10.34
C LEU A 101 2.82 12.34 9.58
N LEU A 102 3.00 11.02 9.65
CA LEU A 102 2.08 10.04 9.07
C LEU A 102 0.71 10.09 9.75
N ILE A 103 0.67 10.20 11.08
CA ILE A 103 -0.59 10.33 11.84
C ILE A 103 -1.26 11.66 11.51
N HIS A 104 -0.50 12.76 11.41
CA HIS A 104 -1.05 14.07 11.06
C HIS A 104 -1.59 14.10 9.62
N GLU A 105 -0.85 13.51 8.67
CA GLU A 105 -1.31 13.41 7.29
C GLU A 105 -2.53 12.49 7.18
N PHE A 106 -2.58 11.38 7.93
CA PHE A 106 -3.77 10.55 8.07
C PHE A 106 -4.95 11.34 8.62
N ALA A 107 -4.78 12.09 9.72
CA ALA A 107 -5.85 12.92 10.29
C ALA A 107 -6.33 14.00 9.32
N ARG A 108 -5.42 14.60 8.54
CA ARG A 108 -5.74 15.60 7.51
C ARG A 108 -6.50 15.00 6.32
N LEU A 109 -6.27 13.73 6.00
CA LEU A 109 -6.93 13.02 4.90
C LEU A 109 -8.20 12.29 5.35
N SER A 110 -8.28 11.93 6.62
CA SER A 110 -9.45 11.30 7.24
C SER A 110 -10.68 12.20 7.11
N GLY A 111 -11.80 11.64 6.66
CA GLY A 111 -13.03 12.37 6.39
C GLY A 111 -13.07 13.10 5.03
N LYS A 112 -12.01 13.05 4.23
CA LYS A 112 -12.05 13.53 2.83
C LYS A 112 -12.52 12.44 1.90
N SER A 113 -13.25 12.83 0.85
CA SER A 113 -13.65 11.93 -0.23
C SER A 113 -12.44 11.48 -1.03
N ILE A 114 -12.34 10.18 -1.27
CA ILE A 114 -11.41 9.60 -2.25
C ILE A 114 -12.23 9.30 -3.50
N ASP A 115 -11.78 9.77 -4.65
CA ASP A 115 -12.41 9.42 -5.91
C ASP A 115 -12.03 7.98 -6.31
N VAL A 116 -13.05 7.17 -6.58
CA VAL A 116 -12.89 5.74 -6.85
C VAL A 116 -13.57 5.42 -8.16
N ARG A 117 -12.79 4.88 -9.09
CA ARG A 117 -13.29 4.39 -10.38
C ARG A 117 -13.46 2.88 -10.28
N VAL A 118 -14.70 2.42 -10.43
CA VAL A 118 -15.06 1.00 -10.42
C VAL A 118 -15.20 0.53 -11.87
N GLY A 119 -14.49 -0.53 -12.23
CA GLY A 119 -14.61 -1.14 -13.56
C GLY A 119 -15.69 -2.22 -13.61
N TYR A 120 -15.86 -2.80 -14.79
CA TYR A 120 -16.82 -3.88 -15.01
C TYR A 120 -16.41 -5.18 -14.31
N VAL A 121 -17.41 -6.00 -13.97
CA VAL A 121 -17.18 -7.34 -13.44
C VAL A 121 -16.47 -8.19 -14.50
N LEU A 122 -15.32 -8.74 -14.12
CA LEU A 122 -14.64 -9.78 -14.87
C LEU A 122 -15.14 -11.12 -14.33
N GLY A 123 -16.06 -11.74 -15.07
CA GLY A 123 -16.57 -13.08 -14.76
C GLY A 123 -15.46 -14.12 -14.85
N TRP A 124 -15.59 -15.17 -14.04
CA TRP A 124 -14.72 -16.35 -14.11
C TRP A 124 -15.31 -17.40 -15.05
#